data_AF-A0A966TV83-F1
#
_entry.id   AF-A0A966TV83-F1
#
_cell.length_a   1.000
_cell.length_b   1.000
_cell.length_c   1.000
_cell.angle_alpha   90.00
_cell.angle_beta   90.00
_cell.angle_gamma   90.00
#
_symmetry.space_group_name_H-M   'P 1'
#
loop_
_entity.id
_entity.type
_entity.pdbx_description
1 polymer ?
#
loop_
_entity_poly.entity_id
_entity_poly.type
_entity_poly.pdbx_seq_one_letter_code
_entity_poly.pdbx_strand_id
1 'polypeptide(L)' 'MICDDLDDDGVLDALDNCFGIFNPAQTDSNRNGIGDACEKQPADS' A
#
# COMPACT_ATOMS: atom_id res chain seq x y z
N MET A 1 7.71 17.85 -8.48
CA MET A 1 6.30 18.15 -8.14
C MET A 1 5.39 17.76 -9.29
N ILE A 2 5.39 16.47 -9.60
CA ILE A 2 4.21 15.72 -10.03
C ILE A 2 4.29 14.56 -9.04
N CYS A 3 3.65 14.73 -7.89
CA CYS A 3 3.99 14.05 -6.63
C CYS A 3 2.73 13.41 -6.07
N ASP A 4 2.14 12.53 -6.87
CA ASP A 4 1.01 11.70 -6.45
C ASP A 4 1.46 10.24 -6.34
N ASP A 5 2.77 9.98 -6.19
CA ASP A 5 3.39 8.68 -5.90
C ASP A 5 4.57 8.99 -4.96
N LEU A 6 4.33 8.87 -3.65
CA LEU A 6 5.23 9.31 -2.60
C LEU A 6 6.42 8.35 -2.41
N ASP A 7 6.22 7.05 -2.65
CA ASP A 7 7.21 6.01 -2.44
C ASP A 7 7.84 5.47 -3.73
N ASP A 8 7.44 6.00 -4.89
CA ASP A 8 7.98 5.73 -6.23
C ASP A 8 7.84 4.24 -6.60
N ASP A 9 6.72 3.63 -6.19
CA ASP A 9 6.41 2.23 -6.44
C ASP A 9 5.62 1.99 -7.74
N GLY A 10 5.21 3.09 -8.40
CA GLY A 10 4.47 3.11 -9.65
C GLY A 10 2.94 3.09 -9.46
N VAL A 11 2.45 3.16 -8.22
CA VAL A 11 1.04 3.30 -7.87
C VAL A 11 0.80 4.71 -7.36
N LEU A 12 -0.30 5.31 -7.81
CA LEU A 12 -0.66 6.63 -7.30
C LEU A 12 -1.08 6.52 -5.84
N ASP A 13 -0.65 7.48 -5.02
CA ASP A 13 -1.01 7.72 -3.62
C ASP A 13 -2.51 7.52 -3.31
N ALA A 14 -3.38 7.90 -4.25
CA ALA A 14 -4.84 7.78 -4.11
C ALA A 14 -5.37 6.34 -4.29
N LEU A 15 -4.56 5.46 -4.88
CA LEU A 15 -4.85 4.06 -5.19
C LEU A 15 -3.96 3.10 -4.40
N ASP A 16 -2.92 3.62 -3.74
CA ASP A 16 -1.93 2.85 -3.01
C ASP A 16 -2.46 2.42 -1.62
N ASN A 17 -2.53 1.12 -1.40
CA ASN A 17 -2.92 0.54 -0.11
C ASN A 17 -1.83 0.65 0.97
N CYS A 18 -0.65 1.20 0.62
CA CYS A 18 0.47 1.51 1.48
C CYS A 18 1.24 2.79 1.09
N PHE A 19 0.54 3.92 0.90
CA PHE A 19 1.00 5.29 0.53
C PHE A 19 2.46 5.76 0.84
N GLY A 20 3.20 5.17 1.78
CA GLY A 20 4.60 5.54 2.04
C GLY A 20 5.53 4.35 2.22
N ILE A 21 5.14 3.16 1.76
CA ILE A 21 5.93 1.91 1.84
C ILE A 21 5.82 1.19 0.50
N PHE A 22 6.89 1.30 -0.29
CA PHE A 22 7.03 0.68 -1.60
C PHE A 22 6.46 -0.75 -1.65
N ASN A 23 5.38 -0.94 -2.40
CA ASN A 23 4.70 -2.20 -2.55
C ASN A 23 3.97 -2.33 -3.92
N PRO A 24 4.70 -2.41 -5.05
CA PRO A 24 4.11 -2.37 -6.40
C PRO A 24 3.10 -3.48 -6.71
N ALA A 25 3.13 -4.56 -5.93
CA ALA A 25 2.20 -5.67 -6.05
C ALA A 25 0.82 -5.37 -5.46
N GLN A 26 0.69 -4.35 -4.60
CA GLN A 26 -0.53 -3.92 -3.93
C GLN A 26 -1.28 -5.09 -3.27
N THR A 27 -0.53 -6.07 -2.74
CA THR A 27 -1.11 -7.27 -2.13
C THR A 27 -1.86 -6.88 -0.86
N ASP A 28 -3.12 -7.29 -0.79
CA ASP A 28 -3.99 -7.19 0.39
C ASP A 28 -4.69 -8.55 0.55
N SER A 29 -4.06 -9.42 1.35
CA SER A 29 -4.47 -10.83 1.46
C SER A 29 -5.80 -10.99 2.20
N ASN A 30 -6.07 -10.10 3.16
CA ASN A 30 -7.26 -10.15 4.00
C ASN A 30 -8.42 -9.25 3.48
N ARG A 31 -8.14 -8.43 2.46
CA ARG A 31 -9.08 -7.53 1.78
C ARG A 31 -9.62 -6.43 2.68
N ASN A 32 -8.81 -5.91 3.60
CA ASN A 32 -9.20 -4.83 4.50
C ASN A 32 -8.86 -3.42 3.95
N GLY A 33 -8.19 -3.34 2.80
CA GLY A 33 -7.78 -2.10 2.15
C GLY A 33 -6.42 -1.57 2.62
N ILE A 34 -5.69 -2.32 3.46
CA ILE A 34 -4.33 -2.02 3.90
C ILE A 34 -3.43 -3.08 3.28
N GLY A 35 -2.36 -2.66 2.60
CA GLY A 35 -1.46 -3.62 1.98
C GLY A 35 -0.67 -4.42 3.01
N ASP A 36 -0.38 -5.67 2.67
CA ASP A 36 0.41 -6.60 3.48
C ASP A 36 1.79 -6.00 3.86
N ALA A 37 2.31 -5.06 3.07
CA ALA A 37 3.58 -4.37 3.29
C ALA A 37 3.57 -3.36 4.45
N CYS A 38 2.44 -2.71 4.71
CA CYS A 38 2.28 -1.66 5.72
C CYS A 38 1.36 -2.05 6.88
N GLU A 39 0.70 -3.20 6.79
CA GLU A 39 -0.10 -3.76 7.86
C GLU A 39 0.77 -4.13 9.09
N LYS A 40 0.35 -3.67 10.28
CA LYS A 40 1.10 -3.86 11.55
C LYS A 40 0.47 -4.89 12.49
N GLN A 41 -0.59 -5.59 12.07
CA GLN A 41 -1.38 -6.48 12.92
C GLN A 41 -1.49 -7.88 12.31
N PRO A 42 -1.68 -8.93 13.13
CA PRO A 42 -1.68 -10.28 12.60
C PRO A 42 -2.94 -10.44 11.76
N ALA A 43 -2.77 -10.68 10.47
CA ALA A 43 -3.82 -11.17 9.60
C ALA A 43 -4.64 -12.23 10.36
N ASP A 44 -5.93 -11.96 10.58
CA ASP A 44 -6.94 -12.83 11.23
C ASP A 44 -7.31 -12.46 12.68
N SER A 45 -8.48 -11.81 12.84
CA SER A 45 -9.33 -11.80 14.04
C SER A 45 -10.75 -12.19 13.65
#